data_AF-A0A7C2GNW9-F1
#
_entry.id   AF-A0A7C2GNW9-F1
#
_cell.length_a   1.000
_cell.length_b   1.000
_cell.length_c   1.000
_cell.angle_alpha   90.00
_cell.angle_beta   90.00
_cell.angle_gamma   90.00
#
_symmetry.space_group_name_H-M   'P 1'
#
loop_
_entity.id
_entity.type
_entity.pdbx_description
1 polymer ?
#
loop_
_entity_poly.entity_id
_entity_poly.type
_entity_poly.pdbx_seq_one_letter_code
_entity_poly.pdbx_strand_id
1 'polypeptide(L)'
;MSELLKNKEAKKEILKDLLRQLHAGKSVDELKEKFKEVLSGLTPLEIPLVEQELVEEGISTKEIAKMCDIHVELFREAISGGLDINKIPSGHPLHTLYMENDRITKDAEMLSFYAGSLASSEDESKKMEWLISLRELVDELKEIGRTHYTREEMLIFPYLERRGITAVPTVLWTKHDENRYAIKGLARLLAAENEMGWPEFVERIRKKAEDVSSGLVEMVFRENNIFYPAVYGLLSEGEWLAIRQQEGIFGYYKFAPADEWQPEARPLQPYEIEASLTAQQILSLPQEVQMALRGQRLEPDKTRPGKEGDFEVDRGFLSPREISEIFKTLPFEISFIDRDDRVKFYSKNHQIFARSSSVIGRPVQLCHPPKSVYLVEKILKAFKEGKKDVAEFWLNPGDRLIHIRYFPVRDDKGEYLGTIEVIQDVTEIKKLEGQKRLLDWK
;
A
#
# COMPACT_ATOMS: atom_id res chain seq x y z
N MET A 1 -1.15 -35.75 -23.19
CA MET A 1 -0.98 -34.34 -23.64
C MET A 1 -1.71 -34.07 -24.97
N SER A 2 -2.97 -34.51 -25.18
CA SER A 2 -3.62 -34.32 -26.51
C SER A 2 -5.09 -33.85 -26.47
N GLU A 3 -5.88 -34.17 -25.44
CA GLU A 3 -7.27 -33.69 -25.35
C GLU A 3 -7.40 -32.31 -24.70
N LEU A 4 -6.60 -32.02 -23.66
CA LEU A 4 -6.59 -30.72 -22.97
C LEU A 4 -6.16 -29.56 -23.88
N LEU A 5 -5.17 -29.80 -24.76
CA LEU A 5 -4.73 -28.81 -25.76
C LEU A 5 -5.82 -28.60 -26.83
N LYS A 6 -6.37 -29.68 -27.41
CA LYS A 6 -7.45 -29.57 -28.40
C LYS A 6 -8.70 -28.85 -27.88
N ASN A 7 -9.04 -29.04 -26.60
CA ASN A 7 -10.17 -28.36 -25.97
C ASN A 7 -9.89 -26.87 -25.76
N LYS A 8 -8.63 -26.49 -25.49
CA LYS A 8 -8.20 -25.09 -25.37
C LYS A 8 -8.24 -24.36 -26.72
N GLU A 9 -7.65 -24.92 -27.78
CA GLU A 9 -7.72 -24.32 -29.12
C GLU A 9 -9.19 -24.15 -29.60
N ALA A 10 -10.06 -25.11 -29.32
CA ALA A 10 -11.47 -25.02 -29.69
C ALA A 10 -12.19 -23.88 -28.96
N LYS A 11 -11.94 -23.70 -27.66
CA LYS A 11 -12.51 -22.58 -26.89
C LYS A 11 -11.98 -21.22 -27.34
N LYS A 12 -10.71 -21.16 -27.76
CA LYS A 12 -10.08 -19.96 -28.32
C LYS A 12 -10.80 -19.48 -29.59
N GLU A 13 -11.09 -20.40 -30.51
CA GLU A 13 -11.83 -20.09 -31.74
C GLU A 13 -13.28 -19.66 -31.48
N ILE A 14 -13.96 -20.28 -30.51
CA ILE A 14 -15.31 -19.85 -30.11
C ILE A 14 -15.27 -18.45 -29.50
N LEU A 15 -14.27 -18.15 -28.67
CA LEU A 15 -14.10 -16.81 -28.11
C LEU A 15 -13.88 -15.77 -29.22
N LYS A 16 -13.00 -16.03 -30.20
CA LYS A 16 -12.81 -15.16 -31.37
C LYS A 16 -14.12 -14.88 -32.11
N ASP A 17 -14.93 -15.91 -32.34
CA ASP A 17 -16.22 -15.75 -33.02
C ASP A 17 -17.20 -14.88 -32.22
N LEU A 18 -17.26 -15.08 -30.90
CA LEU A 18 -18.08 -14.24 -30.02
C LEU A 18 -17.63 -12.77 -30.02
N LEU A 19 -16.32 -12.52 -30.06
CA LEU A 19 -15.74 -11.18 -30.15
C LEU A 19 -16.07 -10.49 -31.48
N ARG A 20 -16.03 -11.23 -32.60
CA ARG A 20 -16.46 -10.73 -33.91
C ARG A 20 -17.96 -10.42 -33.94
N GLN A 21 -18.78 -11.21 -33.27
CA GLN A 21 -20.23 -10.97 -33.19
C GLN A 21 -20.56 -9.70 -32.40
N LEU A 22 -19.82 -9.41 -31.33
CA LEU A 22 -19.88 -8.13 -30.61
C LEU A 22 -19.51 -6.95 -31.52
N HIS A 23 -18.43 -7.10 -32.30
CA HIS A 23 -18.04 -6.08 -33.29
C HIS A 23 -19.11 -5.83 -34.35
N ALA A 24 -19.85 -6.88 -34.75
CA ALA A 24 -20.96 -6.77 -35.69
C ALA A 24 -22.23 -6.10 -35.10
N GLY A 25 -22.19 -5.66 -33.84
CA GLY A 25 -23.26 -4.89 -33.20
C GLY A 25 -24.28 -5.72 -32.41
N LYS A 26 -24.00 -7.00 -32.13
CA LYS A 26 -24.83 -7.78 -31.19
C LYS A 26 -24.67 -7.26 -29.77
N SER A 27 -25.75 -7.30 -29.01
CA SER A 27 -25.75 -6.88 -27.61
C SER A 27 -25.05 -7.92 -26.72
N VAL A 28 -24.46 -7.44 -25.62
CA VAL A 28 -23.83 -8.29 -24.60
C VAL A 28 -24.83 -9.30 -24.04
N ASP A 29 -26.08 -8.88 -23.80
CA ASP A 29 -27.16 -9.71 -23.28
C ASP A 29 -27.49 -10.92 -24.17
N GLU A 30 -27.35 -10.80 -25.49
CA GLU A 30 -27.60 -11.89 -26.44
C GLU A 30 -26.51 -12.97 -26.44
N LEU A 31 -25.28 -12.61 -26.07
CA LEU A 31 -24.11 -13.48 -26.15
C LEU A 31 -23.66 -13.98 -24.77
N LYS A 32 -24.25 -13.45 -23.70
CA LYS A 32 -23.89 -13.66 -22.30
C LYS A 32 -23.73 -15.13 -21.89
N GLU A 33 -24.72 -15.97 -22.19
CA GLU A 33 -24.68 -17.40 -21.81
C GLU A 33 -23.56 -18.16 -22.54
N LYS A 34 -23.30 -17.82 -23.81
CA LYS A 34 -22.21 -18.44 -24.59
C LYS A 34 -20.84 -17.98 -24.10
N PHE A 35 -20.71 -16.70 -23.76
CA PHE A 35 -19.49 -16.18 -23.12
C PHE A 35 -19.22 -16.90 -21.80
N LYS A 36 -20.24 -17.06 -20.96
CA LYS A 36 -20.11 -17.72 -19.66
C LYS A 36 -19.61 -19.17 -19.77
N GLU A 37 -20.13 -19.93 -20.72
CA GLU A 37 -19.72 -21.31 -20.99
C GLU A 37 -18.27 -21.42 -21.50
N VAL A 38 -17.84 -20.47 -22.33
CA VAL A 38 -16.48 -20.44 -22.89
C VAL A 38 -15.47 -19.97 -21.84
N LEU A 39 -15.80 -18.90 -21.11
CA LEU A 39 -14.96 -18.28 -20.10
C LEU A 39 -14.77 -19.15 -18.85
N SER A 40 -15.72 -20.03 -18.50
CA SER A 40 -15.61 -20.90 -17.32
C SER A 40 -14.44 -21.89 -17.34
N GLY A 41 -13.71 -21.97 -18.46
CA GLY A 41 -12.49 -22.77 -18.56
C GLY A 41 -11.34 -22.07 -19.28
N LEU A 42 -11.40 -20.75 -19.44
CA LEU A 42 -10.27 -19.96 -19.94
C LEU A 42 -9.59 -19.22 -18.79
N THR A 43 -8.27 -19.12 -18.84
CA THR A 43 -7.54 -18.23 -17.93
C THR A 43 -7.62 -16.81 -18.48
N PRO A 44 -7.60 -15.78 -17.62
CA PRO A 44 -7.61 -14.40 -18.08
C PRO A 44 -6.46 -14.01 -19.02
N LEU A 45 -5.36 -14.77 -19.03
CA LEU A 45 -4.24 -14.59 -19.96
C LEU A 45 -4.53 -15.07 -21.38
N GLU A 46 -5.47 -16.00 -21.54
CA GLU A 46 -5.84 -16.53 -22.85
C GLU A 46 -6.60 -15.48 -23.66
N ILE A 47 -7.16 -14.45 -23.02
CA ILE A 47 -7.91 -13.36 -23.67
C ILE A 47 -6.95 -12.36 -24.36
N PRO A 48 -5.92 -11.79 -23.71
CA PRO A 48 -4.91 -10.98 -24.40
C PRO A 48 -4.25 -11.70 -25.59
N LEU A 49 -4.04 -13.02 -25.47
CA LEU A 49 -3.48 -13.83 -26.56
C LEU A 49 -4.46 -13.97 -27.75
N VAL A 50 -5.76 -13.99 -27.50
CA VAL A 50 -6.79 -13.95 -28.54
C VAL A 50 -6.87 -12.56 -29.17
N GLU A 51 -6.83 -11.51 -28.35
CA GLU A 51 -6.85 -10.12 -28.79
C GLU A 51 -5.62 -9.77 -29.65
N GLN A 52 -4.45 -10.30 -29.29
CA GLN A 52 -3.24 -10.16 -30.09
C GLN A 52 -3.42 -10.77 -31.49
N GLU A 53 -4.00 -11.97 -31.59
CA GLU A 53 -4.31 -12.58 -32.88
C GLU A 53 -5.34 -11.77 -33.68
N LEU A 54 -6.32 -11.15 -33.01
CA LEU A 54 -7.30 -10.28 -33.65
C LEU A 54 -6.68 -8.99 -34.21
N VAL A 55 -5.63 -8.44 -33.58
CA VAL A 55 -4.85 -7.33 -34.15
C VAL A 55 -4.07 -7.77 -35.38
N GLU A 56 -3.43 -8.94 -35.33
CA GLU A 56 -2.71 -9.52 -36.46
C GLU A 56 -3.65 -9.78 -37.65
N GLU A 57 -4.93 -10.08 -37.37
CA GLU A 57 -6.01 -10.23 -38.35
C GLU A 57 -6.62 -8.88 -38.83
N GLY A 58 -6.15 -7.73 -38.31
CA GLY A 58 -6.47 -6.40 -38.82
C GLY A 58 -7.47 -5.57 -38.01
N ILE A 59 -7.89 -6.00 -36.81
CA ILE A 59 -8.72 -5.20 -35.91
C ILE A 59 -7.89 -4.06 -35.31
N SER A 60 -8.44 -2.84 -35.25
CA SER A 60 -7.68 -1.69 -34.78
C SER A 60 -7.51 -1.71 -33.25
N THR A 61 -6.36 -1.21 -32.77
CA THR A 61 -6.03 -1.17 -31.34
C THR A 61 -6.98 -0.31 -30.51
N LYS A 62 -7.59 0.71 -31.13
CA LYS A 62 -8.67 1.52 -30.52
C LYS A 62 -9.96 0.73 -30.29
N GLU A 63 -10.25 -0.24 -31.14
CA GLU A 63 -11.44 -1.09 -31.02
C GLU A 63 -11.22 -2.16 -29.96
N ILE A 64 -10.02 -2.71 -29.84
CA ILE A 64 -9.65 -3.64 -28.76
C ILE A 64 -9.70 -2.96 -27.40
N ALA A 65 -9.16 -1.74 -27.27
CA ALA A 65 -9.25 -0.98 -26.02
C ALA A 65 -10.71 -0.77 -25.56
N LYS A 66 -11.66 -0.67 -26.50
CA LYS A 66 -13.09 -0.56 -26.22
C LYS A 66 -13.74 -1.90 -25.86
N MET A 67 -13.12 -3.02 -26.27
CA MET A 67 -13.52 -4.40 -25.93
C MET A 67 -13.01 -4.82 -24.54
N CYS A 68 -11.84 -4.32 -24.10
CA CYS A 68 -11.30 -4.57 -22.76
C CYS A 68 -12.29 -4.16 -21.64
N ASP A 69 -13.03 -3.06 -21.82
CA ASP A 69 -14.06 -2.63 -20.86
C ASP A 69 -15.22 -3.65 -20.75
N ILE A 70 -15.56 -4.33 -21.85
CA ILE A 70 -16.70 -5.27 -21.95
C ILE A 70 -16.32 -6.66 -21.44
N HIS A 71 -15.08 -7.10 -21.63
CA HIS A 71 -14.62 -8.41 -21.15
C HIS A 71 -14.58 -8.49 -19.63
N VAL A 72 -14.15 -7.41 -18.97
CA VAL A 72 -14.14 -7.35 -17.50
C VAL A 72 -15.58 -7.41 -16.95
N GLU A 73 -16.53 -6.76 -17.61
CA GLU A 73 -17.96 -6.82 -17.26
C GLU A 73 -18.54 -8.23 -17.44
N LEU A 74 -18.26 -8.88 -18.57
CA LEU A 74 -18.68 -10.27 -18.84
C LEU A 74 -18.02 -11.29 -17.91
N PHE A 75 -16.75 -11.10 -17.56
CA PHE A 75 -16.02 -11.98 -16.63
C PHE A 75 -16.58 -11.88 -15.21
N ARG A 76 -16.95 -10.65 -14.79
CA ARG A 76 -17.61 -10.38 -13.51
C ARG A 76 -18.93 -11.15 -13.35
N GLU A 77 -19.68 -11.35 -14.43
CA GLU A 77 -20.97 -12.06 -14.41
C GLU A 77 -20.86 -13.58 -14.68
N ALA A 78 -19.81 -14.01 -15.38
CA ALA A 78 -19.58 -15.42 -15.71
C ALA A 78 -19.17 -16.26 -14.49
N ILE A 79 -18.50 -15.65 -13.51
CA ILE A 79 -18.09 -16.35 -12.28
C ILE A 79 -19.28 -16.42 -11.32
N SER A 80 -19.94 -17.58 -11.32
CA SER A 80 -21.09 -17.85 -10.48
C SER A 80 -20.62 -18.07 -9.04
N GLY A 81 -20.67 -17.02 -8.21
CA GLY A 81 -20.33 -17.09 -6.77
C GLY A 81 -19.65 -15.86 -6.17
N GLY A 82 -19.25 -14.87 -6.99
CA GLY A 82 -18.64 -13.62 -6.52
C GLY A 82 -19.64 -12.69 -5.81
N LEU A 83 -19.11 -11.77 -4.99
CA LEU A 83 -19.92 -10.75 -4.33
C LEU A 83 -20.57 -9.84 -5.40
N ASP A 84 -21.86 -9.55 -5.27
CA ASP A 84 -22.56 -8.63 -6.18
C ASP A 84 -22.15 -7.19 -5.86
N ILE A 85 -21.11 -6.71 -6.56
CA ILE A 85 -20.53 -5.38 -6.38
C ILE A 85 -21.56 -4.25 -6.51
N ASN A 86 -22.62 -4.45 -7.30
CA ASN A 86 -23.67 -3.43 -7.50
C ASN A 86 -24.51 -3.19 -6.23
N LYS A 87 -24.41 -4.08 -5.23
CA LYS A 87 -25.05 -3.90 -3.92
C LYS A 87 -24.18 -3.15 -2.93
N ILE A 88 -22.89 -2.97 -3.23
CA ILE A 88 -21.98 -2.21 -2.38
C ILE A 88 -22.05 -0.74 -2.81
N PRO A 89 -22.35 0.19 -1.89
CA PRO A 89 -22.43 1.60 -2.23
C PRO A 89 -21.07 2.18 -2.66
N SER A 90 -21.11 3.14 -3.57
CA SER A 90 -19.92 3.89 -3.98
C SER A 90 -19.29 4.59 -2.77
N GLY A 91 -17.96 4.60 -2.71
CA GLY A 91 -17.20 5.14 -1.58
C GLY A 91 -16.97 4.16 -0.42
N HIS A 92 -17.62 3.00 -0.41
CA HIS A 92 -17.26 1.91 0.50
C HIS A 92 -15.85 1.39 0.14
N PRO A 93 -14.94 1.13 1.11
CA PRO A 93 -13.56 0.69 0.81
C PRO A 93 -13.49 -0.56 -0.09
N LEU A 94 -14.35 -1.55 0.17
CA LEU A 94 -14.44 -2.73 -0.70
C LEU A 94 -14.84 -2.41 -2.15
N HIS A 95 -15.71 -1.43 -2.37
CA HIS A 95 -16.05 -0.99 -3.72
C HIS A 95 -14.82 -0.39 -4.41
N THR A 96 -14.06 0.45 -3.69
CA THR A 96 -12.79 1.01 -4.18
C THR A 96 -11.82 -0.09 -4.59
N LEU A 97 -11.63 -1.13 -3.77
CA LEU A 97 -10.75 -2.25 -4.07
C LEU A 97 -11.17 -3.02 -5.33
N TYR A 98 -12.46 -3.31 -5.49
CA TYR A 98 -12.98 -3.92 -6.72
C TYR A 98 -12.73 -3.05 -7.97
N MET A 99 -12.90 -1.74 -7.85
CA MET A 99 -12.68 -0.81 -8.95
C MET A 99 -11.21 -0.66 -9.31
N GLU A 100 -10.30 -0.70 -8.33
CA GLU A 100 -8.87 -0.79 -8.60
C GLU A 100 -8.50 -2.09 -9.28
N ASN A 101 -9.10 -3.22 -8.88
CA ASN A 101 -8.90 -4.52 -9.52
C ASN A 101 -9.37 -4.56 -10.98
N ASP A 102 -10.42 -3.83 -11.33
CA ASP A 102 -10.80 -3.59 -12.73
C ASP A 102 -9.68 -2.87 -13.50
N ARG A 103 -9.05 -1.86 -12.90
CA ARG A 103 -7.91 -1.13 -13.50
C ARG A 103 -6.66 -2.01 -13.62
N ILE A 104 -6.33 -2.76 -12.57
CA ILE A 104 -5.18 -3.68 -12.55
C ILE A 104 -5.33 -4.73 -13.65
N THR A 105 -6.54 -5.28 -13.83
CA THR A 105 -6.82 -6.25 -14.89
C THR A 105 -6.57 -5.64 -16.27
N LYS A 106 -7.16 -4.47 -16.54
CA LYS A 106 -6.97 -3.74 -17.81
C LYS A 106 -5.50 -3.45 -18.09
N ASP A 107 -4.77 -2.97 -17.09
CA ASP A 107 -3.34 -2.66 -17.24
C ASP A 107 -2.50 -3.93 -17.43
N ALA A 108 -2.86 -5.05 -16.82
CA ALA A 108 -2.22 -6.35 -17.03
C ALA A 108 -2.47 -6.90 -18.45
N GLU A 109 -3.67 -6.70 -19.01
CA GLU A 109 -4.00 -7.07 -20.39
C GLU A 109 -3.22 -6.19 -21.38
N MET A 110 -3.23 -4.88 -21.17
CA MET A 110 -2.46 -3.92 -21.98
C MET A 110 -0.96 -4.21 -21.96
N LEU A 111 -0.41 -4.68 -20.83
CA LEU A 111 0.98 -5.08 -20.72
C LEU A 111 1.33 -6.23 -21.68
N SER A 112 0.51 -7.28 -21.67
CA SER A 112 0.67 -8.42 -22.58
C SER A 112 0.50 -8.00 -24.03
N PHE A 113 -0.49 -7.15 -24.32
CA PHE A 113 -0.75 -6.62 -25.65
C PHE A 113 0.44 -5.82 -26.22
N TYR A 114 0.99 -4.88 -25.45
CA TYR A 114 2.14 -4.09 -25.89
C TYR A 114 3.40 -4.95 -26.07
N ALA A 115 3.62 -5.92 -25.19
CA ALA A 115 4.78 -6.81 -25.28
C ALA A 115 4.68 -7.75 -26.50
N GLY A 116 3.47 -8.24 -26.82
CA GLY A 116 3.20 -9.00 -28.04
C GLY A 116 3.39 -8.17 -29.30
N SER A 117 2.87 -6.95 -29.32
CA SER A 117 2.99 -6.01 -30.44
C SER A 117 4.45 -5.58 -30.71
N LEU A 118 5.26 -5.43 -29.66
CA LEU A 118 6.69 -5.19 -29.77
C LEU A 118 7.40 -6.38 -30.46
N ALA A 119 6.96 -7.62 -30.18
CA ALA A 119 7.55 -8.83 -30.72
C ALA A 119 7.15 -9.12 -32.17
N SER A 120 5.92 -8.78 -32.58
CA SER A 120 5.42 -9.03 -33.93
C SER A 120 5.68 -7.90 -34.93
N SER A 121 5.97 -6.68 -34.47
CA SER A 121 6.22 -5.54 -35.36
C SER A 121 7.51 -5.67 -36.16
N GLU A 122 7.45 -5.52 -37.48
CA GLU A 122 8.63 -5.40 -38.36
C GLU A 122 9.12 -3.94 -38.51
N ASP A 123 8.27 -2.96 -38.20
CA ASP A 123 8.55 -1.52 -38.32
C ASP A 123 9.30 -1.00 -37.08
N GLU A 124 10.50 -0.44 -37.31
CA GLU A 124 11.37 0.10 -36.25
C GLU A 124 10.77 1.31 -35.52
N SER A 125 10.03 2.19 -36.20
CA SER A 125 9.37 3.32 -35.55
C SER A 125 8.31 2.82 -34.57
N LYS A 126 7.50 1.86 -35.00
CA LYS A 126 6.45 1.26 -34.15
C LYS A 126 7.02 0.49 -32.96
N LYS A 127 8.13 -0.24 -33.16
CA LYS A 127 8.83 -0.92 -32.05
C LYS A 127 9.21 0.06 -30.94
N MET A 128 9.74 1.23 -31.30
CA MET A 128 10.11 2.25 -30.31
C MET A 128 8.89 2.84 -29.60
N GLU A 129 7.78 3.06 -30.30
CA GLU A 129 6.51 3.49 -29.70
C GLU A 129 5.96 2.48 -28.68
N TRP A 130 5.99 1.18 -29.02
CA TRP A 130 5.58 0.11 -28.10
C TRP A 130 6.50 0.03 -26.89
N LEU A 131 7.81 0.17 -27.09
CA LEU A 131 8.78 0.14 -25.99
C LEU A 131 8.58 1.31 -25.01
N ILE A 132 8.26 2.50 -25.51
CA ILE A 132 7.92 3.67 -24.67
C ILE A 132 6.65 3.37 -23.88
N SER A 133 5.59 2.89 -24.56
CA SER A 133 4.31 2.57 -23.92
C SER A 133 4.45 1.49 -22.82
N LEU A 134 5.31 0.48 -23.05
CA LEU A 134 5.64 -0.52 -22.04
C LEU A 134 6.35 0.09 -20.82
N ARG A 135 7.31 0.99 -21.05
CA ARG A 135 8.04 1.64 -19.95
C ARG A 135 7.10 2.48 -19.08
N GLU A 136 6.24 3.28 -19.70
CA GLU A 136 5.24 4.09 -19.00
C GLU A 136 4.28 3.21 -18.19
N LEU A 137 3.71 2.17 -18.82
CA LEU A 137 2.79 1.26 -18.14
C LEU A 137 3.47 0.51 -16.98
N VAL A 138 4.69 0.01 -17.16
CA VAL A 138 5.42 -0.69 -16.10
C VAL A 138 5.80 0.24 -14.95
N ASP A 139 6.04 1.52 -15.22
CA ASP A 139 6.23 2.52 -14.17
C ASP A 139 4.94 2.74 -13.36
N GLU A 140 3.78 2.81 -14.03
CA GLU A 140 2.47 2.90 -13.35
C GLU A 140 2.16 1.64 -12.54
N LEU A 141 2.40 0.43 -13.07
CA LEU A 141 2.16 -0.84 -12.37
C LEU A 141 2.90 -0.95 -11.03
N LYS A 142 4.02 -0.24 -10.84
CA LYS A 142 4.73 -0.20 -9.54
C LYS A 142 3.88 0.39 -8.43
N GLU A 143 2.93 1.27 -8.76
CA GLU A 143 2.08 1.93 -7.78
C GLU A 143 1.03 0.99 -7.19
N ILE A 144 0.67 -0.11 -7.86
CA ILE A 144 -0.20 -1.18 -7.29
C ILE A 144 0.34 -1.60 -5.93
N GLY A 145 1.65 -1.83 -5.85
CA GLY A 145 2.30 -2.32 -4.65
C GLY A 145 2.36 -1.32 -3.50
N ARG A 146 2.27 -0.02 -3.77
CA ARG A 146 2.31 1.08 -2.78
C ARG A 146 0.92 1.53 -2.33
N THR A 147 -0.07 1.32 -3.19
CA THR A 147 -1.46 1.73 -2.99
C THR A 147 -2.29 0.51 -2.63
N HIS A 148 -2.84 -0.18 -3.63
CA HIS A 148 -3.77 -1.31 -3.51
C HIS A 148 -3.31 -2.37 -2.50
N TYR A 149 -2.18 -3.06 -2.77
CA TYR A 149 -1.69 -4.13 -1.90
C TYR A 149 -1.35 -3.63 -0.49
N THR A 150 -0.77 -2.43 -0.36
CA THR A 150 -0.44 -1.88 0.97
C THR A 150 -1.69 -1.53 1.76
N ARG A 151 -2.79 -1.09 1.14
CA ARG A 151 -4.05 -0.88 1.87
C ARG A 151 -4.63 -2.20 2.37
N GLU A 152 -4.59 -3.27 1.58
CA GLU A 152 -5.00 -4.58 2.07
C GLU A 152 -4.13 -5.05 3.24
N GLU A 153 -2.81 -4.96 3.08
CA GLU A 153 -1.81 -5.41 4.06
C GLU A 153 -1.87 -4.63 5.38
N MET A 154 -2.02 -3.31 5.31
CA MET A 154 -1.90 -2.43 6.48
C MET A 154 -3.25 -2.08 7.09
N LEU A 155 -4.34 -2.12 6.32
CA LEU A 155 -5.67 -1.72 6.78
C LEU A 155 -6.64 -2.89 6.93
N ILE A 156 -6.55 -3.96 6.14
CA ILE A 156 -7.54 -5.06 6.19
C ILE A 156 -6.99 -6.27 6.96
N PHE A 157 -5.78 -6.72 6.64
CA PHE A 157 -5.18 -7.91 7.26
C PHE A 157 -5.18 -7.88 8.80
N PRO A 158 -4.91 -6.73 9.48
CA PRO A 158 -4.96 -6.68 10.94
C PRO A 158 -6.30 -7.13 11.55
N TYR A 159 -7.42 -6.87 10.87
CA TYR A 159 -8.75 -7.30 11.33
C TYR A 159 -8.96 -8.81 11.22
N LEU A 160 -8.33 -9.46 10.23
CA LEU A 160 -8.38 -10.92 10.07
C LEU A 160 -7.44 -11.62 11.05
N GLU A 161 -6.23 -11.10 11.21
CA GLU A 161 -5.22 -11.64 12.13
C GLU A 161 -5.73 -11.64 13.57
N ARG A 162 -6.43 -10.57 13.97
CA ARG A 162 -7.14 -10.48 15.24
C ARG A 162 -8.15 -11.60 15.44
N ARG A 163 -8.83 -12.04 14.37
CA ARG A 163 -9.78 -13.17 14.39
C ARG A 163 -9.10 -14.55 14.36
N GLY A 164 -7.77 -14.60 14.40
CA GLY A 164 -6.98 -15.83 14.28
C GLY A 164 -6.82 -16.30 12.83
N ILE A 165 -7.22 -15.50 11.84
CA ILE A 165 -7.05 -15.79 10.40
C ILE A 165 -5.73 -15.15 9.95
N THR A 166 -4.62 -15.85 10.15
CA THR A 166 -3.27 -15.36 9.78
C THR A 166 -2.75 -15.96 8.47
N ALA A 167 -3.20 -17.17 8.13
CA ALA A 167 -2.76 -17.87 6.91
C ALA A 167 -3.12 -17.11 5.63
N VAL A 168 -4.34 -16.56 5.56
CA VAL A 168 -4.82 -15.85 4.37
C VAL A 168 -4.00 -14.57 4.12
N PRO A 169 -3.85 -13.64 5.09
CA PRO A 169 -2.91 -12.53 4.99
C PRO A 169 -1.49 -12.93 4.56
N THR A 170 -0.93 -13.97 5.19
CA THR A 170 0.45 -14.42 4.92
C THR A 170 0.64 -14.87 3.47
N VAL A 171 -0.31 -15.65 2.95
CA VAL A 171 -0.27 -16.16 1.58
C VAL A 171 -0.47 -15.03 0.57
N LEU A 172 -1.44 -14.14 0.79
CA LEU A 172 -1.69 -12.99 -0.08
C LEU A 172 -0.49 -12.05 -0.11
N TRP A 173 0.06 -11.67 1.04
CA TRP A 173 1.25 -10.81 1.12
C TRP A 173 2.44 -11.42 0.37
N THR A 174 2.70 -12.73 0.53
CA THR A 174 3.77 -13.42 -0.20
C THR A 174 3.58 -13.26 -1.71
N LYS A 175 2.35 -13.41 -2.20
CA LYS A 175 2.04 -13.21 -3.62
C LYS A 175 2.09 -11.74 -4.06
N HIS A 176 1.71 -10.79 -3.21
CA HIS A 176 1.92 -9.35 -3.48
C HIS A 176 3.41 -9.06 -3.67
N ASP A 177 4.28 -9.62 -2.84
CA ASP A 177 5.73 -9.46 -2.96
C ASP A 177 6.32 -10.13 -4.20
N GLU A 178 5.83 -11.32 -4.57
CA GLU A 178 6.17 -11.95 -5.85
C GLU A 178 5.81 -11.04 -7.04
N ASN A 179 4.60 -10.45 -7.04
CA ASN A 179 4.14 -9.52 -8.07
C ASN A 179 4.99 -8.23 -8.09
N ARG A 180 5.26 -7.62 -6.93
CA ARG A 180 6.17 -6.45 -6.80
C ARG A 180 7.56 -6.76 -7.37
N TYR A 181 8.10 -7.93 -7.06
CA TYR A 181 9.39 -8.36 -7.56
C TYR A 181 9.36 -8.60 -9.08
N ALA A 182 8.30 -9.22 -9.60
CA ALA A 182 8.13 -9.48 -11.02
C ALA A 182 8.06 -8.18 -11.83
N ILE A 183 7.25 -7.20 -11.39
CA ILE A 183 7.14 -5.86 -12.01
C ILE A 183 8.49 -5.15 -11.97
N LYS A 184 9.18 -5.15 -10.82
CA LYS A 184 10.51 -4.54 -10.70
C LYS A 184 11.55 -5.23 -11.61
N GLY A 185 11.45 -6.55 -11.75
CA GLY A 185 12.27 -7.34 -12.66
C GLY A 185 12.05 -6.94 -14.12
N LEU A 186 10.80 -6.77 -14.54
CA LEU A 186 10.44 -6.30 -15.87
C LEU A 186 10.96 -4.87 -16.13
N ALA A 187 10.80 -3.97 -15.16
CA ALA A 187 11.32 -2.61 -15.25
C ALA A 187 12.84 -2.56 -15.44
N ARG A 188 13.57 -3.42 -14.73
CA ARG A 188 15.04 -3.56 -14.90
C ARG A 188 15.39 -4.09 -16.28
N LEU A 189 14.65 -5.09 -16.76
CA LEU A 189 14.85 -5.66 -18.09
C LEU A 189 14.65 -4.60 -19.18
N LEU A 190 13.57 -3.81 -19.09
CA LEU A 190 13.29 -2.70 -20.03
C LEU A 190 14.38 -1.63 -20.06
N ALA A 191 15.13 -1.46 -18.96
CA ALA A 191 16.25 -0.52 -18.87
C ALA A 191 17.58 -1.09 -19.40
N ALA A 192 17.67 -2.40 -19.59
CA ALA A 192 18.88 -3.12 -20.02
C ALA A 192 18.95 -3.34 -21.55
N GLU A 193 18.33 -2.45 -22.33
CA GLU A 193 18.23 -2.53 -23.80
C GLU A 193 19.59 -2.70 -24.49
N ASN A 194 20.63 -2.03 -23.99
CA ASN A 194 21.97 -2.07 -24.57
C ASN A 194 22.84 -3.25 -24.10
N GLU A 195 22.32 -4.13 -23.23
CA GLU A 195 23.08 -5.24 -22.65
C GLU A 195 22.96 -6.55 -23.45
N MET A 196 22.01 -6.64 -24.39
CA MET A 196 21.75 -7.84 -25.19
C MET A 196 21.29 -7.51 -26.61
N GLY A 197 21.27 -8.50 -27.50
CA GLY A 197 20.79 -8.30 -28.87
C GLY A 197 19.27 -8.07 -28.93
N TRP A 198 18.81 -7.25 -29.87
CA TRP A 198 17.38 -6.88 -29.98
C TRP A 198 16.40 -8.07 -30.00
N PRO A 199 16.62 -9.15 -30.77
CA PRO A 199 15.70 -10.30 -30.76
C PRO A 199 15.62 -10.99 -29.39
N GLU A 200 16.74 -11.07 -28.67
CA GLU A 200 16.79 -11.64 -27.32
C GLU A 200 16.11 -10.71 -26.31
N PHE A 201 16.34 -9.41 -26.40
CA PHE A 201 15.71 -8.39 -25.57
C PHE A 201 14.18 -8.46 -25.64
N VAL A 202 13.64 -8.47 -26.86
CA VAL A 202 12.21 -8.48 -27.10
C VAL A 202 11.56 -9.78 -26.61
N GLU A 203 12.15 -10.94 -26.87
CA GLU A 203 11.59 -12.22 -26.39
C GLU A 203 11.62 -12.33 -24.87
N ARG A 204 12.68 -11.82 -24.21
CA ARG A 204 12.73 -11.77 -22.74
C ARG A 204 11.68 -10.82 -22.18
N ILE A 205 11.44 -9.66 -22.81
CA ILE A 205 10.38 -8.74 -22.41
C ILE A 205 9.02 -9.41 -22.57
N ARG A 206 8.74 -10.01 -23.72
CA ARG A 206 7.48 -10.70 -24.01
C ARG A 206 7.16 -11.74 -22.94
N LYS A 207 8.09 -12.65 -22.68
CA LYS A 207 7.93 -13.67 -21.64
C LYS A 207 7.76 -13.07 -20.24
N LYS A 208 8.56 -12.06 -19.89
CA LYS A 208 8.50 -11.47 -18.55
C LYS A 208 7.23 -10.64 -18.33
N ALA A 209 6.73 -9.99 -19.37
CA ALA A 209 5.46 -9.28 -19.38
C ALA A 209 4.28 -10.25 -19.22
N GLU A 210 4.31 -11.38 -19.92
CA GLU A 210 3.34 -12.47 -19.79
C GLU A 210 3.31 -13.03 -18.35
N ASP A 211 4.49 -13.29 -17.76
CA ASP A 211 4.60 -13.71 -16.35
C ASP A 211 4.00 -12.67 -15.37
N VAL A 212 4.25 -11.38 -15.59
CA VAL A 212 3.73 -10.28 -14.73
C VAL A 212 2.22 -10.15 -14.89
N SER A 213 1.73 -10.12 -16.13
CA SER A 213 0.30 -10.06 -16.44
C SER A 213 -0.43 -11.23 -15.78
N SER A 214 0.12 -12.45 -15.90
CA SER A 214 -0.40 -13.66 -15.27
C SER A 214 -0.55 -13.54 -13.76
N GLY A 215 0.53 -13.12 -13.09
CA GLY A 215 0.54 -12.98 -11.63
C GLY A 215 -0.43 -11.90 -11.13
N LEU A 216 -0.61 -10.81 -11.88
CA LEU A 216 -1.56 -9.76 -11.55
C LEU A 216 -3.00 -10.24 -11.69
N VAL A 217 -3.36 -10.88 -12.80
CA VAL A 217 -4.75 -11.30 -12.99
C VAL A 217 -5.12 -12.49 -12.11
N GLU A 218 -4.17 -13.39 -11.82
CA GLU A 218 -4.39 -14.43 -10.81
C GLU A 218 -4.67 -13.82 -9.43
N MET A 219 -3.96 -12.76 -9.07
CA MET A 219 -4.18 -12.06 -7.79
C MET A 219 -5.57 -11.43 -7.74
N VAL A 220 -5.94 -10.64 -8.76
CA VAL A 220 -7.27 -10.03 -8.86
C VAL A 220 -8.38 -11.08 -8.76
N PHE A 221 -8.19 -12.25 -9.39
CA PHE A 221 -9.14 -13.34 -9.29
C PHE A 221 -9.29 -13.84 -7.84
N ARG A 222 -8.19 -14.09 -7.13
CA ARG A 222 -8.20 -14.53 -5.73
C ARG A 222 -8.84 -13.47 -4.83
N GLU A 223 -8.51 -12.21 -5.04
CA GLU A 223 -9.07 -11.10 -4.30
C GLU A 223 -10.59 -11.02 -4.49
N ASN A 224 -11.04 -10.87 -5.73
CA ASN A 224 -12.45 -10.65 -6.07
C ASN A 224 -13.36 -11.84 -5.72
N ASN A 225 -12.85 -13.08 -5.77
CA ASN A 225 -13.69 -14.27 -5.65
C ASN A 225 -13.52 -15.01 -4.32
N ILE A 226 -12.44 -14.75 -3.58
CA ILE A 226 -12.14 -15.46 -2.33
C ILE A 226 -11.97 -14.46 -1.19
N PHE A 227 -11.04 -13.52 -1.33
CA PHE A 227 -10.70 -12.62 -0.22
C PHE A 227 -11.83 -11.61 0.07
N TYR A 228 -12.33 -10.90 -0.95
CA TYR A 228 -13.36 -9.87 -0.83
C TYR A 228 -14.68 -10.41 -0.30
N PRO A 229 -15.21 -11.56 -0.77
CA PRO A 229 -16.35 -12.19 -0.15
C PRO A 229 -16.14 -12.55 1.32
N ALA A 230 -14.94 -13.04 1.67
CA ALA A 230 -14.61 -13.38 3.05
C ALA A 230 -14.58 -12.14 3.95
N VAL A 231 -13.85 -11.09 3.57
CA VAL A 231 -13.75 -9.88 4.40
C VAL A 231 -15.07 -9.12 4.49
N TYR A 232 -15.87 -9.09 3.42
CA TYR A 232 -17.18 -8.45 3.46
C TYR A 232 -18.14 -9.15 4.45
N GLY A 233 -18.12 -10.48 4.49
CA GLY A 233 -18.94 -11.24 5.44
C GLY A 233 -18.45 -11.17 6.89
N LEU A 234 -17.19 -10.77 7.12
CA LEU A 234 -16.56 -10.77 8.44
C LEU A 234 -16.49 -9.39 9.10
N LEU A 235 -16.25 -8.33 8.31
CA LEU A 235 -16.06 -6.97 8.80
C LEU A 235 -17.40 -6.25 8.92
N SER A 236 -17.59 -5.60 10.07
CA SER A 236 -18.71 -4.70 10.34
C SER A 236 -18.52 -3.33 9.68
N GLU A 237 -19.60 -2.55 9.60
CA GLU A 237 -19.54 -1.18 9.06
C GLU A 237 -18.57 -0.28 9.83
N GLY A 238 -18.44 -0.45 11.15
CA GLY A 238 -17.50 0.33 11.97
C GLY A 238 -16.04 0.03 11.63
N GLU A 239 -15.72 -1.23 11.29
CA GLU A 239 -14.38 -1.62 10.83
C GLU A 239 -14.08 -1.03 9.46
N TRP A 240 -15.03 -1.13 8.52
CA TRP A 240 -14.92 -0.51 7.21
C TRP A 240 -14.78 1.02 7.29
N LEU A 241 -15.44 1.67 8.24
CA LEU A 241 -15.33 3.12 8.44
C LEU A 241 -13.93 3.50 8.94
N ALA A 242 -13.38 2.75 9.89
CA ALA A 242 -12.01 2.96 10.37
C ALA A 242 -10.97 2.74 9.26
N ILE A 243 -11.21 1.78 8.35
CA ILE A 243 -10.40 1.58 7.14
C ILE A 243 -10.51 2.82 6.24
N ARG A 244 -11.73 3.26 5.90
CA ARG A 244 -12.00 4.40 5.00
C ARG A 244 -11.31 5.69 5.43
N GLN A 245 -11.22 5.94 6.73
CA GLN A 245 -10.56 7.12 7.29
C GLN A 245 -9.04 7.12 7.09
N GLN A 246 -8.44 5.95 6.86
CA GLN A 246 -6.99 5.76 6.77
C GLN A 246 -6.50 5.48 5.34
N GLU A 247 -7.39 5.17 4.40
CA GLU A 247 -7.01 4.85 3.00
C GLU A 247 -6.20 5.97 2.34
N GLY A 248 -6.51 7.23 2.64
CA GLY A 248 -5.81 8.41 2.10
C GLY A 248 -4.33 8.50 2.48
N ILE A 249 -3.88 7.77 3.51
CA ILE A 249 -2.46 7.69 3.89
C ILE A 249 -1.64 6.96 2.81
N PHE A 250 -2.24 5.96 2.17
CA PHE A 250 -1.59 5.10 1.19
C PHE A 250 -1.93 5.47 -0.26
N GLY A 251 -3.06 6.15 -0.48
CA GLY A 251 -3.52 6.53 -1.82
C GLY A 251 -4.16 5.37 -2.57
N TYR A 252 -4.42 5.57 -3.87
CA TYR A 252 -5.25 4.68 -4.69
C TYR A 252 -4.64 4.41 -6.07
N TYR A 253 -4.92 3.24 -6.62
CA TYR A 253 -4.47 2.83 -7.94
C TYR A 253 -5.48 3.22 -9.02
N LYS A 254 -5.22 4.33 -9.72
CA LYS A 254 -6.01 4.81 -10.89
C LYS A 254 -7.54 4.93 -10.64
N PHE A 255 -7.94 5.05 -9.38
CA PHE A 255 -9.34 5.21 -8.99
C PHE A 255 -9.44 6.16 -7.81
N ALA A 256 -10.38 7.10 -7.85
CA ALA A 256 -10.66 7.99 -6.73
C ALA A 256 -11.99 7.58 -6.10
N PRO A 257 -12.04 7.26 -4.80
CA PRO A 257 -13.29 6.88 -4.14
C PRO A 257 -14.25 8.08 -4.07
N ALA A 258 -15.54 7.79 -4.18
CA ALA A 258 -16.58 8.76 -3.85
C ALA A 258 -16.70 8.95 -2.32
N ASP A 259 -17.36 10.03 -1.92
CA ASP A 259 -17.66 10.34 -0.51
C ASP A 259 -19.11 10.01 -0.12
N GLU A 260 -19.80 9.18 -0.93
CA GLU A 260 -21.22 8.83 -0.76
C GLU A 260 -21.48 7.88 0.41
N TRP A 261 -20.55 6.96 0.69
CA TRP A 261 -20.70 6.00 1.79
C TRP A 261 -20.29 6.63 3.13
N GLN A 262 -21.29 6.95 3.96
CA GLN A 262 -21.12 7.51 5.30
C GLN A 262 -22.05 6.76 6.28
N PRO A 263 -21.62 5.62 6.83
CA PRO A 263 -22.44 4.86 7.77
C PRO A 263 -22.58 5.63 9.10
N GLU A 264 -23.66 5.38 9.84
CA GLU A 264 -23.87 5.95 11.19
C GLU A 264 -23.02 5.25 12.27
N ALA A 265 -22.30 4.18 11.90
CA ALA A 265 -21.47 3.40 12.80
C ALA A 265 -20.28 4.23 13.35
N ARG A 266 -19.82 3.89 14.56
CA ARG A 266 -18.54 4.38 15.10
C ARG A 266 -17.38 3.64 14.42
N PRO A 267 -16.27 4.31 14.06
CA PRO A 267 -15.08 3.62 13.57
C PRO A 267 -14.51 2.70 14.65
N LEU A 268 -14.16 1.46 14.28
CA LEU A 268 -13.59 0.45 15.16
C LEU A 268 -12.21 0.06 14.68
N GLN A 269 -11.18 0.33 15.49
CA GLN A 269 -9.81 -0.10 15.20
C GLN A 269 -9.64 -1.62 15.45
N PRO A 270 -8.60 -2.28 14.89
CA PRO A 270 -8.42 -3.73 15.04
C PRO A 270 -8.33 -4.22 16.48
N TYR A 271 -7.91 -3.38 17.43
CA TYR A 271 -7.83 -3.75 18.85
C TYR A 271 -9.15 -3.55 19.62
N GLU A 272 -10.18 -2.99 19.00
CA GLU A 272 -11.48 -2.69 19.61
C GLU A 272 -12.55 -3.74 19.30
N ILE A 273 -12.31 -4.62 18.31
CA ILE A 273 -13.31 -5.56 17.79
C ILE A 273 -13.56 -6.78 18.69
N GLU A 274 -14.74 -7.38 18.51
CA GLU A 274 -15.04 -8.74 18.96
C GLU A 274 -14.29 -9.75 18.07
N ALA A 275 -13.09 -10.15 18.49
CA ALA A 275 -12.21 -11.00 17.69
C ALA A 275 -12.72 -12.45 17.48
N SER A 276 -13.68 -12.93 18.27
CA SER A 276 -14.15 -14.32 18.19
C SER A 276 -15.14 -14.54 17.06
N LEU A 277 -14.92 -15.58 16.25
CA LEU A 277 -15.82 -15.98 15.17
C LEU A 277 -16.84 -17.02 15.64
N THR A 278 -18.09 -16.85 15.21
CA THR A 278 -19.13 -17.86 15.39
C THR A 278 -18.99 -19.00 14.38
N ALA A 279 -19.51 -20.18 14.70
CA ALA A 279 -19.52 -21.31 13.78
C ALA A 279 -20.25 -20.98 12.45
N GLN A 280 -21.30 -20.17 12.51
CA GLN A 280 -22.03 -19.73 11.32
C GLN A 280 -21.17 -18.83 10.43
N GLN A 281 -20.42 -17.89 11.01
CA GLN A 281 -19.49 -17.03 10.25
C GLN A 281 -18.38 -17.85 9.57
N ILE A 282 -17.84 -18.87 10.25
CA ILE A 282 -16.82 -19.76 9.66
C ILE A 282 -17.41 -20.55 8.49
N LEU A 283 -18.63 -21.07 8.63
CA LEU A 283 -19.31 -21.84 7.59
C LEU A 283 -19.72 -20.98 6.37
N SER A 284 -19.90 -19.67 6.55
CA SER A 284 -20.18 -18.74 5.44
C SER A 284 -18.95 -18.31 4.65
N LEU A 285 -17.73 -18.62 5.11
CA LEU A 285 -16.51 -18.27 4.37
C LEU A 285 -16.38 -19.11 3.08
N PRO A 286 -15.73 -18.58 2.03
CA PRO A 286 -15.40 -19.36 0.84
C PRO A 286 -14.63 -20.65 1.17
N GLN A 287 -14.83 -21.70 0.37
CA GLN A 287 -14.28 -23.03 0.64
C GLN A 287 -12.75 -23.01 0.74
N GLU A 288 -12.08 -22.21 -0.08
CA GLU A 288 -10.64 -22.01 -0.10
C GLU A 288 -10.14 -21.42 1.23
N VAL A 289 -10.87 -20.44 1.78
CA VAL A 289 -10.58 -19.88 3.09
C VAL A 289 -10.79 -20.94 4.16
N GLN A 290 -11.93 -21.66 4.14
CA GLN A 290 -12.16 -22.75 5.09
C GLN A 290 -11.05 -23.81 5.04
N MET A 291 -10.58 -24.16 3.84
CA MET A 291 -9.46 -25.10 3.65
C MET A 291 -8.16 -24.56 4.20
N ALA A 292 -7.84 -23.27 3.99
CA ALA A 292 -6.67 -22.63 4.59
C ALA A 292 -6.72 -22.62 6.13
N LEU A 293 -7.92 -22.60 6.71
CA LEU A 293 -8.14 -22.68 8.16
C LEU A 293 -8.19 -24.13 8.70
N ARG A 294 -8.27 -25.15 7.83
CA ARG A 294 -8.32 -26.56 8.30
C ARG A 294 -7.03 -26.94 9.01
N GLY A 295 -7.18 -27.43 10.25
CA GLY A 295 -6.05 -27.81 11.09
C GLY A 295 -5.38 -26.64 11.81
N GLN A 296 -5.81 -25.41 11.56
CA GLN A 296 -5.42 -24.26 12.38
C GLN A 296 -6.40 -24.09 13.54
N ARG A 297 -5.85 -23.78 14.70
CA ARG A 297 -6.64 -23.33 15.84
C ARG A 297 -6.85 -21.83 15.63
N LEU A 298 -8.09 -21.44 15.35
CA LEU A 298 -8.48 -20.03 15.30
C LEU A 298 -8.38 -19.48 16.72
N GLU A 299 -7.20 -18.97 17.09
CA GLU A 299 -6.96 -18.34 18.37
C GLU A 299 -7.08 -16.82 18.19
N PRO A 300 -8.22 -16.21 18.59
CA PRO A 300 -8.42 -14.78 18.42
C PRO A 300 -7.50 -13.99 19.36
N ASP A 301 -6.88 -12.92 18.84
CA ASP A 301 -6.08 -11.99 19.63
C ASP A 301 -6.97 -10.94 20.30
N LYS A 302 -7.22 -11.16 21.60
CA LYS A 302 -8.01 -10.26 22.47
C LYS A 302 -7.14 -9.21 23.19
N THR A 303 -5.87 -9.07 22.82
CA THR A 303 -4.93 -8.18 23.50
C THR A 303 -5.30 -6.72 23.28
N ARG A 304 -5.60 -5.99 24.35
CA ARG A 304 -5.76 -4.54 24.28
C ARG A 304 -4.40 -3.85 24.43
N PRO A 305 -4.08 -2.85 23.57
CA PRO A 305 -2.79 -2.17 23.63
C PRO A 305 -2.65 -1.34 24.92
N GLY A 306 -3.70 -0.64 25.33
CA GLY A 306 -3.74 0.11 26.58
C GLY A 306 -4.21 -0.72 27.77
N LYS A 307 -3.62 -0.44 28.93
CA LYS A 307 -4.01 -0.96 30.23
C LYS A 307 -4.50 0.17 31.15
N GLU A 308 -5.16 -0.20 32.25
CA GLU A 308 -5.52 0.77 33.27
C GLU A 308 -4.27 1.50 33.81
N GLY A 309 -4.30 2.83 33.75
CA GLY A 309 -3.17 3.69 34.15
C GLY A 309 -2.24 4.11 33.01
N ASP A 310 -2.44 3.61 31.78
CA ASP A 310 -1.73 4.12 30.60
C ASP A 310 -2.30 5.45 30.14
N PHE A 311 -1.43 6.31 29.60
CA PHE A 311 -1.85 7.51 28.89
C PHE A 311 -2.20 7.15 27.45
N GLU A 312 -3.43 7.47 27.04
CA GLU A 312 -3.78 7.57 25.64
C GLU A 312 -3.10 8.80 25.05
N VAL A 313 -2.16 8.58 24.13
CA VAL A 313 -1.48 9.62 23.35
C VAL A 313 -2.04 9.61 21.93
N ASP A 314 -1.78 10.66 21.15
CA ASP A 314 -2.35 10.86 19.79
C ASP A 314 -2.40 9.57 18.95
N ARG A 315 -1.33 8.75 18.97
CA ARG A 315 -1.26 7.47 18.27
C ARG A 315 -0.72 6.33 19.13
N GLY A 316 -1.37 6.06 20.27
CA GLY A 316 -1.10 4.86 21.04
C GLY A 316 -1.37 4.98 22.54
N PHE A 317 -0.86 4.02 23.30
CA PHE A 317 -1.01 3.95 24.75
C PHE A 317 0.37 3.74 25.37
N LEU A 318 0.73 4.56 26.35
CA LEU A 318 2.02 4.47 27.04
C LEU A 318 1.85 4.63 28.54
N SER A 319 2.43 3.72 29.31
CA SER A 319 2.54 3.88 30.76
C SER A 319 3.50 5.02 31.12
N PRO A 320 3.35 5.65 32.29
CA PRO A 320 4.31 6.65 32.77
C PRO A 320 5.77 6.14 32.79
N ARG A 321 5.94 4.84 33.06
CA ARG A 321 7.25 4.20 33.07
C ARG A 321 7.84 4.11 31.67
N GLU A 322 7.07 3.64 30.69
CA GLU A 322 7.54 3.55 29.29
C GLU A 322 7.90 4.93 28.75
N ILE A 323 7.10 5.96 29.00
CA ILE A 323 7.42 7.35 28.63
C ILE A 323 8.79 7.74 29.21
N SER A 324 9.03 7.47 30.49
CA SER A 324 10.31 7.80 31.12
C SER A 324 11.49 7.04 30.51
N GLU A 325 11.32 5.77 30.14
CA GLU A 325 12.40 4.96 29.56
C GLU A 325 12.66 5.31 28.08
N ILE A 326 11.63 5.65 27.31
CA ILE A 326 11.76 6.16 25.94
C ILE A 326 12.68 7.38 25.94
N PHE A 327 12.37 8.40 26.76
CA PHE A 327 13.19 9.61 26.83
C PHE A 327 14.63 9.37 27.31
N LYS A 328 14.88 8.33 28.11
CA LYS A 328 16.23 7.91 28.52
C LYS A 328 16.99 7.18 27.40
N THR A 329 16.30 6.65 26.41
CA THR A 329 16.90 5.82 25.37
C THR A 329 17.25 6.61 24.11
N LEU A 330 16.55 7.73 23.86
CA LEU A 330 16.78 8.55 22.67
C LEU A 330 18.26 8.94 22.52
N PRO A 331 18.82 8.90 21.29
CA PRO A 331 20.24 9.16 21.02
C PRO A 331 20.57 10.66 20.97
N PHE A 332 19.77 11.48 21.65
CA PHE A 332 19.93 12.93 21.75
C PHE A 332 19.35 13.42 23.09
N GLU A 333 19.89 14.53 23.57
CA GLU A 333 19.41 15.20 24.77
C GLU A 333 18.19 16.05 24.42
N ILE A 334 17.18 16.02 25.30
CA ILE A 334 15.96 16.81 25.19
C ILE A 334 15.81 17.64 26.47
N SER A 335 15.49 18.92 26.33
CA SER A 335 14.97 19.73 27.43
C SER A 335 13.65 20.38 27.02
N PHE A 336 12.65 20.41 27.90
CA PHE A 336 11.38 21.09 27.66
C PHE A 336 11.24 22.27 28.62
N ILE A 337 10.96 23.43 28.03
CA ILE A 337 10.66 24.69 28.69
C ILE A 337 9.18 24.96 28.48
N ASP A 338 8.42 25.17 29.55
CA ASP A 338 6.98 25.42 29.46
C ASP A 338 6.64 26.83 28.95
N ARG A 339 5.34 27.10 28.81
CA ARG A 339 4.81 28.40 28.36
C ARG A 339 5.25 29.60 29.22
N ASP A 340 5.57 29.35 30.49
CA ASP A 340 6.01 30.34 31.48
C ASP A 340 7.54 30.51 31.47
N ASP A 341 8.21 29.98 30.44
CA ASP A 341 9.65 30.00 30.22
C ASP A 341 10.45 29.29 31.34
N ARG A 342 9.86 28.27 31.96
CA ARG A 342 10.51 27.47 33.02
C ARG A 342 10.88 26.08 32.55
N VAL A 343 12.05 25.61 32.97
CA VAL A 343 12.49 24.25 32.64
C VAL A 343 11.59 23.25 33.35
N LYS A 344 10.85 22.43 32.61
CA LYS A 344 9.88 21.48 33.15
C LYS A 344 10.34 20.03 33.04
N PHE A 345 11.21 19.74 32.08
CA PHE A 345 11.74 18.40 31.86
C PHE A 345 13.11 18.44 31.18
N TYR A 346 13.96 17.46 31.44
CA TYR A 346 15.15 17.15 30.64
C TYR A 346 15.44 15.64 30.65
N SER A 347 16.01 15.11 29.57
CA SER A 347 16.42 13.71 29.49
C SER A 347 17.76 13.47 30.21
N LYS A 348 17.87 12.32 30.90
CA LYS A 348 19.01 12.03 31.78
C LYS A 348 20.24 11.46 31.05
N ASN A 349 20.03 10.71 29.97
CA ASN A 349 21.11 10.01 29.26
C ASN A 349 21.57 10.82 28.04
N HIS A 350 22.81 10.57 27.57
CA HIS A 350 23.45 11.31 26.47
C HIS A 350 23.65 12.81 26.71
N GLN A 351 23.77 13.25 27.96
CA GLN A 351 24.00 14.66 28.29
C GLN A 351 25.33 15.14 27.72
N ILE A 352 25.26 16.04 26.75
CA ILE A 352 26.42 16.74 26.21
C ILE A 352 26.72 17.94 27.11
N PHE A 353 25.68 18.54 27.68
CA PHE A 353 25.78 19.58 28.69
C PHE A 353 25.18 19.10 30.00
N ALA A 354 25.99 19.07 31.06
CA ALA A 354 25.52 18.60 32.37
C ALA A 354 24.32 19.44 32.87
N ARG A 355 23.30 18.76 33.40
CA ARG A 355 22.13 19.36 34.06
C ARG A 355 21.93 18.76 35.44
N SER A 356 21.66 19.59 36.44
CA SER A 356 21.26 19.16 37.79
C SER A 356 19.74 19.17 37.93
N SER A 357 19.20 18.32 38.79
CA SER A 357 17.75 18.29 39.08
C SER A 357 17.22 19.62 39.63
N SER A 358 18.08 20.46 40.21
CA SER A 358 17.74 21.80 40.69
C SER A 358 17.36 22.78 39.57
N VAL A 359 17.56 22.43 38.29
CA VAL A 359 17.11 23.26 37.16
C VAL A 359 15.60 23.20 36.95
N ILE A 360 14.93 22.14 37.42
CA ILE A 360 13.48 21.98 37.26
C ILE A 360 12.73 23.12 37.97
N GLY A 361 11.82 23.78 37.25
CA GLY A 361 11.06 24.95 37.67
C GLY A 361 11.80 26.28 37.54
N ARG A 362 13.10 26.28 37.21
CA ARG A 362 13.90 27.50 37.07
C ARG A 362 13.56 28.22 35.75
N PRO A 363 13.43 29.56 35.73
CA PRO A 363 13.33 30.32 34.49
C PRO A 363 14.55 30.09 33.59
N VAL A 364 14.33 29.81 32.31
CA VAL A 364 15.38 29.43 31.35
C VAL A 364 16.42 30.54 31.16
N GLN A 365 16.03 31.80 31.33
CA GLN A 365 16.92 32.97 31.29
C GLN A 365 18.00 32.87 32.38
N LEU A 366 17.66 32.32 33.56
CA LEU A 366 18.61 32.14 34.66
C LEU A 366 19.50 30.91 34.48
N CYS A 367 19.19 30.03 33.53
CA CYS A 367 20.02 28.86 33.20
C CYS A 367 21.17 29.19 32.24
N HIS A 368 21.22 30.41 31.70
CA HIS A 368 22.21 30.83 30.70
C HIS A 368 23.10 31.95 31.25
N PRO A 369 24.36 32.06 30.76
CA PRO A 369 25.20 33.22 31.06
C PRO A 369 24.53 34.53 30.63
N PRO A 370 24.70 35.65 31.37
CA PRO A 370 24.02 36.92 31.08
C PRO A 370 24.16 37.40 29.63
N LYS A 371 25.33 37.19 29.01
CA LYS A 371 25.61 37.56 27.62
C LYS A 371 24.73 36.86 26.57
N SER A 372 24.11 35.74 26.92
CA SER A 372 23.29 34.92 26.00
C SER A 372 21.79 35.06 26.24
N VAL A 373 21.37 35.72 27.33
CA VAL A 373 19.95 35.85 27.72
C VAL A 373 19.13 36.55 26.64
N TYR A 374 19.67 37.62 26.04
CA TYR A 374 18.97 38.35 24.97
C TYR A 374 18.63 37.44 23.77
N LEU A 375 19.50 36.46 23.47
CA LEU A 375 19.28 35.53 22.37
C LEU A 375 18.18 34.53 22.72
N VAL A 376 18.18 34.02 23.96
CA VAL A 376 17.12 33.14 24.49
C VAL A 376 15.76 33.85 24.40
N GLU A 377 15.68 35.09 24.90
CA GLU A 377 14.44 35.89 24.85
C GLU A 377 13.98 36.16 23.41
N LYS A 378 14.91 36.45 22.50
CA LYS A 378 14.59 36.66 21.08
C LYS A 378 13.99 35.40 20.44
N ILE A 379 14.52 34.22 20.74
CA ILE A 379 14.01 32.94 20.23
C ILE A 379 12.61 32.68 20.80
N LEU A 380 12.46 32.73 22.13
CA LEU A 380 11.17 32.45 22.79
C LEU A 380 10.08 33.41 22.33
N LYS A 381 10.42 34.70 22.15
CA LYS A 381 9.48 35.69 21.60
C LYS A 381 9.06 35.33 20.17
N ALA A 382 10.00 35.01 19.29
CA ALA A 382 9.69 34.64 17.90
C ALA A 382 8.82 33.38 17.83
N PHE A 383 9.06 32.41 18.71
CA PHE A 383 8.24 31.21 18.85
C PHE A 383 6.84 31.53 19.37
N LYS A 384 6.70 32.28 20.47
CA LYS A 384 5.39 32.68 21.01
C LYS A 384 4.56 33.47 19.98
N GLU A 385 5.20 34.33 19.18
CA GLU A 385 4.56 35.13 18.13
C GLU A 385 4.31 34.36 16.82
N GLY A 386 4.72 33.10 16.71
CA GLY A 386 4.55 32.30 15.48
C GLY A 386 5.38 32.78 14.29
N LYS A 387 6.45 33.56 14.53
CA LYS A 387 7.33 34.10 13.46
C LYS A 387 8.40 33.12 13.01
N LYS A 388 8.68 32.12 13.84
CA LYS A 388 9.69 31.08 13.61
C LYS A 388 9.21 29.77 14.23
N ASP A 389 9.56 28.66 13.57
CA ASP A 389 9.29 27.30 14.06
C ASP A 389 10.56 26.50 14.34
N VAL A 390 11.73 27.11 14.09
CA VAL A 390 13.03 26.52 14.41
C VAL A 390 14.05 27.61 14.71
N ALA A 391 14.93 27.32 15.67
CA ALA A 391 16.19 28.02 15.86
C ALA A 391 17.29 26.96 16.03
N GLU A 392 18.42 27.12 15.36
CA GLU A 392 19.46 26.11 15.35
C GLU A 392 20.87 26.70 15.44
N PHE A 393 21.76 25.93 16.06
CA PHE A 393 23.16 26.25 16.26
C PHE A 393 23.99 24.98 16.11
N TRP A 394 25.26 25.14 15.76
CA TRP A 394 26.23 24.05 15.82
C TRP A 394 27.53 24.53 16.45
N LEU A 395 28.16 23.63 17.19
CA LEU A 395 29.40 23.87 17.93
C LEU A 395 30.38 22.75 17.61
N ASN A 396 31.67 23.08 17.61
CA ASN A 396 32.75 22.12 17.39
C ASN A 396 33.66 22.00 18.63
N PRO A 397 33.16 21.48 19.77
CA PRO A 397 34.01 21.26 20.92
C PRO A 397 34.97 20.09 20.65
N GLY A 398 36.23 20.42 20.38
CA GLY A 398 37.26 19.42 20.06
C GLY A 398 37.01 18.79 18.69
N ASP A 399 36.96 17.46 18.64
CA ASP A 399 36.70 16.65 17.46
C ASP A 399 35.21 16.35 17.22
N ARG A 400 34.34 16.82 18.12
CA ARG A 400 32.89 16.58 18.06
C ARG A 400 32.17 17.71 17.32
N LEU A 401 31.11 17.37 16.60
CA LEU A 401 30.15 18.33 16.03
C LEU A 401 28.81 18.20 16.75
N ILE A 402 28.45 19.20 17.55
CA ILE A 402 27.21 19.23 18.32
C ILE A 402 26.19 20.11 17.60
N HIS A 403 25.03 19.56 17.28
CA HIS A 403 23.88 20.28 16.71
C HIS A 403 22.84 20.53 17.79
N ILE A 404 22.45 21.79 17.96
CA ILE A 404 21.48 22.24 18.95
C ILE A 404 20.30 22.84 18.18
N ARG A 405 19.10 22.36 18.44
CA ARG A 405 17.87 22.84 17.81
C ARG A 405 16.81 23.14 18.85
N TYR A 406 16.03 24.18 18.59
CA TYR A 406 14.88 24.56 19.39
C TYR A 406 13.63 24.57 18.51
N PHE A 407 12.53 24.06 19.03
CA PHE A 407 11.23 24.06 18.35
C PHE A 407 10.12 24.53 19.30
N PRO A 408 9.17 25.36 18.84
CA PRO A 408 7.95 25.60 19.60
C PRO A 408 7.09 24.35 19.64
N VAL A 409 6.62 23.98 20.82
CA VAL A 409 5.61 22.93 21.02
C VAL A 409 4.25 23.61 21.00
N ARG A 410 3.36 23.15 20.11
CA ARG A 410 2.00 23.65 19.98
C ARG A 410 0.99 22.52 20.04
N ASP A 411 -0.23 22.80 20.46
CA ASP A 411 -1.36 21.88 20.32
C ASP A 411 -1.98 21.95 18.91
N ASP A 412 -3.01 21.14 18.67
CA ASP A 412 -3.73 21.07 17.38
C ASP A 412 -4.45 22.37 17.00
N LYS A 413 -4.64 23.29 17.96
CA LYS A 413 -5.22 24.62 17.75
C LYS A 413 -4.14 25.68 17.50
N GLY A 414 -2.87 25.28 17.51
CA GLY A 414 -1.71 26.17 17.36
C GLY A 414 -1.32 26.93 18.63
N GLU A 415 -1.93 26.62 19.78
CA GLU A 415 -1.61 27.25 21.06
C GLU A 415 -0.20 26.85 21.49
N TYR A 416 0.62 27.84 21.86
CA TYR A 416 1.99 27.61 22.30
C TYR A 416 2.02 26.99 23.71
N LEU A 417 2.53 25.76 23.81
CA LEU A 417 2.66 25.01 25.06
C LEU A 417 4.04 25.16 25.71
N GLY A 418 5.05 25.54 24.93
CA GLY A 418 6.43 25.64 25.38
C GLY A 418 7.45 25.52 24.25
N THR A 419 8.72 25.36 24.60
CA THR A 419 9.83 25.14 23.67
C THR A 419 10.55 23.85 24.04
N ILE A 420 10.84 23.03 23.05
CA ILE A 420 11.72 21.88 23.19
C ILE A 420 13.11 22.20 22.63
N GLU A 421 14.14 21.93 23.41
CA GLU A 421 15.55 21.93 23.01
C GLU A 421 15.96 20.49 22.71
N VAL A 422 16.64 20.28 21.58
CA VAL A 422 17.20 19.01 21.14
C VAL A 422 18.70 19.20 20.88
N ILE A 423 19.54 18.42 21.54
CA ILE A 423 20.99 18.46 21.40
C ILE A 423 21.50 17.10 20.97
N GLN A 424 22.20 17.06 19.83
CA GLN A 424 22.69 15.82 19.25
C GLN A 424 24.15 15.95 18.84
N ASP A 425 24.95 14.93 19.16
CA ASP A 425 26.27 14.74 18.56
C ASP A 425 26.09 14.08 17.20
N VAL A 426 26.42 14.81 16.14
CA VAL A 426 26.24 14.36 14.75
C VAL A 426 27.55 13.91 14.11
N THR A 427 28.62 13.74 14.90
CA THR A 427 29.96 13.40 14.41
C THR A 427 29.96 12.10 13.61
N GLU A 428 29.38 11.03 14.16
CA GLU A 428 29.31 9.73 13.46
C GLU A 428 28.27 9.72 12.35
N ILE A 429 27.18 10.48 12.49
CA ILE A 429 26.16 10.64 11.45
C ILE A 429 26.79 11.26 10.19
N LYS A 430 27.66 12.25 10.36
CA LYS A 430 28.37 12.91 9.26
C LYS A 430 29.35 11.98 8.52
N LYS A 431 29.77 10.87 9.13
CA LYS A 431 30.66 9.88 8.53
C LYS A 431 29.92 8.78 7.74
N LEU A 432 28.59 8.74 7.80
CA LEU A 432 27.82 7.73 7.08
C LEU A 432 27.94 7.94 5.56
N GLU A 433 28.35 6.88 4.86
CA GLU A 433 28.44 6.84 3.40
C GLU A 433 27.76 5.57 2.86
N GLY A 434 27.33 5.60 1.60
CA GLY A 434 26.73 4.45 0.93
C GLY A 434 25.41 3.98 1.58
N GLN A 435 25.23 2.67 1.74
CA GLN A 435 24.01 2.07 2.29
C GLN A 435 24.34 0.83 3.13
N LYS A 436 23.77 0.72 4.34
CA LYS A 436 23.77 -0.50 5.15
C LYS A 436 22.34 -1.02 5.26
N ARG A 437 22.04 -2.12 4.54
CA ARG A 437 20.67 -2.71 4.44
C ARG A 437 20.47 -4.00 5.24
N LEU A 438 21.54 -4.57 5.79
CA LEU A 438 21.55 -5.82 6.54
C LEU A 438 22.37 -5.66 7.82
N LEU A 439 22.09 -6.50 8.82
CA LEU A 439 22.87 -6.61 10.06
C LEU A 439 24.24 -7.25 9.79
N ASP A 440 25.23 -6.90 10.61
CA ASP A 440 26.61 -7.39 10.55
C ASP A 440 27.05 -8.08 11.87
N TRP A 441 26.09 -8.53 12.66
CA TRP A 441 26.34 -9.21 13.93
C TRP A 441 26.78 -10.65 13.68
N LYS A 442 27.82 -11.09 14.39
CA LYS A 442 28.31 -12.49 14.35
C LYS A 442 27.68 -13.32 15.46
#